data_AF-A0AAE4CB76-F1
#
_entry.id   AF-A0AAE4CB76-F1
#
_cell.length_a   1.000
_cell.length_b   1.000
_cell.length_c   1.000
_cell.angle_alpha   90.00
_cell.angle_beta   90.00
_cell.angle_gamma   90.00
#
_symmetry.space_group_name_H-M   'P 1'
#
loop_
_entity.id
_entity.type
_entity.pdbx_description
1 polymer ?
#
loop_
_entity_poly.entity_id
_entity_poly.type
_entity_poly.pdbx_seq_one_letter_code
_entity_poly.pdbx_strand_id
1 'polypeptide(L)'
;MYVPAEWAGRKPGPKHWTEGARGDDPAAREVHAPTGSGIGDGKAFLFLFGYKTAGTQDPGMMAAELDEIGDDVAVLRAAGYTVIVDRQATREDLLDAVTGAGGLVPAGIYWSSHGGPDGSLECCDGTIVSPADLDAAAVSAALRLVIFGACYVGAYAPAWRTALGGYPLVAGWGRPVTLQRAVDFLEEGRDADVGLDDLIQRWLLTDAPIPPDPAGPESALPPAAVASGRIGRLRQRIPAVAERLGAEWTEHDGHLDVTVPLPGGRTHVVQVFLTDGTDPFAEGVTLCGMEAEVGPTSPLITPERLLAASGRPGYGRVALVAGPTGVPVVVTQSFTPLTGTSTQQLAAHCYRVALHADALEFRVFGTDDA
;
A
#
# COMPACT_ATOMS: atom_id res chain seq x y z
N MET A 1 18.49 29.29 7.55
CA MET A 1 17.32 29.47 6.68
C MET A 1 17.79 30.25 5.47
N TYR A 2 18.01 29.57 4.33
CA TYR A 2 18.44 30.20 3.08
C TYR A 2 17.19 30.34 2.22
N VAL A 3 16.70 31.56 2.04
CA VAL A 3 15.60 31.86 1.12
C VAL A 3 16.23 32.53 -0.10
N PRO A 4 16.05 32.01 -1.33
CA PRO A 4 16.64 32.59 -2.54
C PRO A 4 16.25 34.06 -2.75
N ALA A 5 17.14 34.82 -3.40
CA ALA A 5 16.96 36.26 -3.62
C ALA A 5 15.68 36.61 -4.41
N GLU A 6 15.16 35.68 -5.22
CA GLU A 6 13.91 35.82 -5.97
C GLU A 6 12.64 35.83 -5.10
N TRP A 7 12.74 35.44 -3.83
CA TRP A 7 11.62 35.52 -2.87
C TRP A 7 11.50 36.88 -2.17
N ALA A 8 12.47 37.78 -2.34
CA ALA A 8 12.48 39.09 -1.67
C ALA A 8 11.34 40.03 -2.13
N GLY A 9 10.70 39.74 -3.27
CA GLY A 9 9.58 40.52 -3.82
C GLY A 9 8.20 39.85 -3.69
N ARG A 10 8.09 38.71 -3.00
CA ARG A 10 6.83 38.00 -2.83
C ARG A 10 5.84 38.81 -2.01
N LYS A 11 4.56 38.80 -2.39
CA LYS A 11 3.47 39.18 -1.48
C LYS A 11 3.33 38.03 -0.46
N PRO A 12 3.67 38.25 0.82
CA PRO A 12 3.37 37.25 1.84
C PRO A 12 1.86 37.25 2.06
N GLY A 13 1.25 36.07 2.01
CA GLY A 13 -0.16 35.89 2.28
C GLY A 13 -0.54 34.41 2.27
N PRO A 14 -1.61 34.04 2.99
CA PRO A 14 -2.12 32.67 2.96
C PRO A 14 -2.47 32.28 1.52
N LYS A 15 -2.09 31.06 1.16
CA LYS A 15 -2.36 30.47 -0.14
C LYS A 15 -3.83 30.05 -0.18
N HIS A 16 -4.61 30.61 -1.09
CA HIS A 16 -5.98 30.20 -1.32
C HIS A 16 -6.07 29.32 -2.57
N TRP A 17 -6.94 28.32 -2.51
CA TRP A 17 -7.05 27.30 -3.55
C TRP A 17 -7.96 27.68 -4.71
N THR A 18 -8.74 28.75 -4.55
CA THR A 18 -9.59 29.32 -5.61
C THR A 18 -8.88 30.49 -6.29
N GLU A 19 -8.95 30.55 -7.61
CA GLU A 19 -8.30 31.58 -8.44
C GLU A 19 -8.61 33.02 -7.95
N GLY A 20 -9.86 33.29 -7.55
CA GLY A 20 -10.31 34.62 -7.14
C GLY A 20 -9.85 35.10 -5.75
N ALA A 21 -9.18 34.25 -4.96
CA ALA A 21 -8.79 34.57 -3.59
C ALA A 21 -7.28 34.50 -3.34
N ARG A 22 -6.47 34.20 -4.37
CA ARG A 22 -5.05 33.85 -4.19
C ARG A 22 -4.13 35.03 -3.81
N GLY A 23 -3.18 34.79 -2.91
CA GLY A 23 -2.14 35.74 -2.47
C GLY A 23 -0.71 35.40 -2.92
N ASP A 24 -0.53 34.28 -3.61
CA ASP A 24 0.74 33.62 -3.95
C ASP A 24 1.15 33.78 -5.43
N ASP A 25 2.24 33.13 -5.86
CA ASP A 25 2.78 33.22 -7.22
C ASP A 25 1.93 32.45 -8.25
N PRO A 26 1.29 33.13 -9.22
CA PRO A 26 0.46 32.48 -10.22
C PRO A 26 1.17 31.55 -11.19
N ALA A 27 2.50 31.66 -11.33
CA ALA A 27 3.26 30.70 -12.13
C ALA A 27 3.59 29.41 -11.37
N ALA A 28 3.44 29.40 -10.04
CA ALA A 28 3.77 28.24 -9.21
C ALA A 28 2.57 27.33 -8.91
N ARG A 29 1.34 27.82 -9.13
CA ARG A 29 0.11 27.08 -8.87
C ARG A 29 -0.90 27.27 -9.99
N GLU A 30 -1.35 26.14 -10.54
CA GLU A 30 -2.36 26.03 -11.58
C GLU A 30 -3.65 25.44 -10.98
N VAL A 31 -4.79 26.04 -11.36
CA VAL A 31 -6.11 25.55 -10.99
C VAL A 31 -6.85 25.20 -12.27
N HIS A 32 -7.13 23.92 -12.46
CA HIS A 32 -7.84 23.40 -13.62
C HIS A 32 -9.30 23.17 -13.27
N ALA A 33 -10.18 23.96 -13.90
CA ALA A 33 -11.62 23.79 -13.76
C ALA A 33 -12.08 22.43 -14.34
N PRO A 34 -13.15 21.83 -13.77
CA PRO A 34 -13.79 20.65 -14.33
C PRO A 34 -14.17 20.84 -15.81
N THR A 35 -14.05 19.78 -16.61
CA THR A 35 -14.50 19.76 -18.01
C THR A 35 -15.76 18.93 -18.19
N GLY A 36 -16.09 18.07 -17.22
CA GLY A 36 -17.31 17.29 -17.16
C GLY A 36 -18.01 17.43 -15.81
N SER A 37 -18.98 16.55 -15.60
CA SER A 37 -19.71 16.38 -14.34
C SER A 37 -19.65 14.92 -13.92
N GLY A 38 -19.58 14.64 -12.63
CA GLY A 38 -19.53 13.28 -12.13
C GLY A 38 -19.29 13.17 -10.63
N ILE A 39 -18.67 12.07 -10.21
CA ILE A 39 -18.38 11.77 -8.80
C ILE A 39 -17.50 12.85 -8.11
N GLY A 40 -16.77 13.63 -8.91
CA GLY A 40 -15.93 14.74 -8.48
C GLY A 40 -16.65 16.07 -8.29
N ASP A 41 -17.94 16.18 -8.61
CA ASP A 41 -18.65 17.46 -8.55
C ASP A 41 -18.53 18.12 -7.17
N GLY A 42 -18.03 19.37 -7.16
CA GLY A 42 -17.80 20.16 -5.95
C GLY A 42 -16.60 19.71 -5.10
N LYS A 43 -15.79 18.75 -5.57
CA LYS A 43 -14.61 18.23 -4.89
C LYS A 43 -13.32 18.59 -5.63
N ALA A 44 -12.20 18.45 -4.93
CA ALA A 44 -10.87 18.74 -5.47
C ALA A 44 -9.91 17.56 -5.38
N PHE A 45 -9.01 17.48 -6.35
CA PHE A 45 -7.80 16.66 -6.29
C PHE A 45 -6.57 17.55 -6.38
N LEU A 46 -5.58 17.33 -5.52
CA LEU A 46 -4.42 18.21 -5.39
C LEU A 46 -3.12 17.46 -5.68
N PHE A 47 -2.38 17.90 -6.70
CA PHE A 47 -0.98 17.55 -6.94
C PHE A 47 -0.08 18.61 -6.27
N LEU A 48 0.62 18.22 -5.22
CA LEU A 48 1.42 19.09 -4.36
C LEU A 48 2.89 18.66 -4.40
N PHE A 49 3.78 19.56 -4.80
CA PHE A 49 5.22 19.27 -4.90
C PHE A 49 6.00 19.99 -3.80
N GLY A 50 6.54 19.21 -2.86
CA GLY A 50 7.34 19.66 -1.73
C GLY A 50 8.85 19.78 -2.03
N TYR A 51 9.26 19.68 -3.30
CA TYR A 51 10.66 19.80 -3.69
C TYR A 51 11.25 21.19 -3.43
N LYS A 52 12.52 21.25 -2.99
CA LYS A 52 13.22 22.50 -2.73
C LYS A 52 13.54 23.20 -4.05
N THR A 53 12.87 24.30 -4.32
CA THR A 53 13.05 25.11 -5.55
C THR A 53 14.48 25.65 -5.73
N ALA A 54 15.21 25.84 -4.63
CA ALA A 54 16.60 26.32 -4.63
C ALA A 54 17.65 25.20 -4.81
N GLY A 55 17.22 23.93 -4.87
CA GLY A 55 18.10 22.78 -5.02
C GLY A 55 18.61 22.62 -6.45
N THR A 56 19.73 21.94 -6.63
CA THR A 56 20.29 21.64 -7.97
C THR A 56 19.72 20.38 -8.61
N GLN A 57 19.07 19.51 -7.85
CA GLN A 57 18.52 18.23 -8.31
C GLN A 57 16.98 18.24 -8.33
N ASP A 58 16.38 18.79 -7.28
CA ASP A 58 14.94 18.90 -7.06
C ASP A 58 14.13 19.48 -8.24
N PRO A 59 14.56 20.54 -8.96
CA PRO A 59 13.83 21.05 -10.11
C PRO A 59 13.73 20.05 -11.26
N GLY A 60 14.77 19.23 -11.48
CA GLY A 60 14.79 18.22 -12.54
C GLY A 60 13.89 17.03 -12.23
N MET A 61 13.83 16.62 -10.95
CA MET A 61 12.91 15.56 -10.50
C MET A 61 11.45 16.01 -10.65
N MET A 62 11.15 17.22 -10.17
CA MET A 62 9.81 17.79 -10.27
C MET A 62 9.36 17.94 -11.73
N ALA A 63 10.24 18.43 -12.61
CA ALA A 63 9.91 18.57 -14.03
C ALA A 63 9.56 17.21 -14.67
N ALA A 64 10.34 16.17 -14.39
CA ALA A 64 10.08 14.83 -14.92
C ALA A 64 8.73 14.25 -14.46
N GLU A 65 8.32 14.49 -13.20
CA GLU A 65 7.00 14.04 -12.74
C GLU A 65 5.86 14.90 -13.32
N LEU A 66 6.05 16.22 -13.44
CA LEU A 66 5.06 17.12 -14.02
C LEU A 66 4.74 16.79 -15.49
N ASP A 67 5.71 16.27 -16.23
CA ASP A 67 5.52 15.86 -17.63
C ASP A 67 4.58 14.65 -17.76
N GLU A 68 4.40 13.85 -16.69
CA GLU A 68 3.63 12.61 -16.73
C GLU A 68 2.21 12.73 -16.15
N ILE A 69 1.87 13.74 -15.34
CA ILE A 69 0.53 13.81 -14.69
C ILE A 69 -0.60 14.34 -15.59
N GLY A 70 -0.32 14.59 -16.87
CA GLY A 70 -1.22 15.34 -17.76
C GLY A 70 -2.53 14.61 -18.06
N ASP A 71 -2.44 13.29 -18.25
CA ASP A 71 -3.57 12.39 -18.46
C ASP A 71 -4.38 12.19 -17.17
N ASP A 72 -3.74 12.02 -16.01
CA ASP A 72 -4.42 12.00 -14.71
C ASP A 72 -5.27 13.26 -14.50
N VAL A 73 -4.67 14.44 -14.76
CA VAL A 73 -5.37 15.74 -14.68
C VAL A 73 -6.57 15.75 -15.63
N ALA A 74 -6.42 15.23 -16.85
CA ALA A 74 -7.52 15.18 -17.81
C ALA A 74 -8.66 14.26 -17.35
N VAL A 75 -8.34 13.06 -16.85
CA VAL A 75 -9.31 12.08 -16.33
C VAL A 75 -10.07 12.65 -15.14
N LEU A 76 -9.38 13.24 -14.17
CA LEU A 76 -9.99 13.83 -12.98
C LEU A 76 -10.92 14.99 -13.35
N ARG A 77 -10.52 15.88 -14.26
CA ARG A 77 -11.36 16.99 -14.71
C ARG A 77 -12.60 16.53 -15.46
N ALA A 78 -12.48 15.47 -16.26
CA ALA A 78 -13.61 14.87 -16.96
C ALA A 78 -14.62 14.25 -15.97
N ALA A 79 -14.15 13.75 -14.83
CA ALA A 79 -14.97 13.19 -13.76
C ALA A 79 -15.60 14.26 -12.81
N GLY A 80 -15.41 15.54 -13.09
CA GLY A 80 -16.03 16.65 -12.33
C GLY A 80 -15.14 17.29 -11.25
N TYR A 81 -13.91 16.81 -11.05
CA TYR A 81 -13.01 17.36 -10.04
C TYR A 81 -12.42 18.70 -10.48
N THR A 82 -12.28 19.61 -9.52
CA THR A 82 -11.32 20.72 -9.65
C THR A 82 -9.93 20.16 -9.37
N VAL A 83 -8.98 20.33 -10.29
CA VAL A 83 -7.62 19.81 -10.11
C VAL A 83 -6.66 20.95 -9.85
N ILE A 84 -5.84 20.83 -8.81
CA ILE A 84 -4.85 21.84 -8.43
C ILE A 84 -3.47 21.23 -8.57
N VAL A 85 -2.57 21.96 -9.23
CA VAL A 85 -1.16 21.60 -9.34
C VAL A 85 -0.35 22.71 -8.69
N ASP A 86 0.28 22.45 -7.53
CA ASP A 86 1.14 23.40 -6.83
C ASP A 86 2.59 22.88 -6.81
N ARG A 87 3.46 23.61 -7.51
CA ARG A 87 4.89 23.28 -7.69
C ARG A 87 5.76 23.69 -6.50
N GLN A 88 5.16 24.31 -5.48
CA GLN A 88 5.86 24.88 -4.34
C GLN A 88 5.03 24.70 -3.06
N ALA A 89 4.63 23.46 -2.81
CA ALA A 89 3.83 23.12 -1.65
C ALA A 89 4.66 23.21 -0.35
N THR A 90 4.14 23.98 0.59
CA THR A 90 4.70 24.17 1.93
C THR A 90 4.05 23.22 2.93
N ARG A 91 4.55 23.21 4.17
CA ARG A 91 3.90 22.49 5.27
C ARG A 91 2.44 22.93 5.47
N GLU A 92 2.18 24.24 5.44
CA GLU A 92 0.83 24.79 5.63
C GLU A 92 -0.10 24.36 4.50
N ASP A 93 0.40 24.28 3.26
CA ASP A 93 -0.39 23.78 2.12
C ASP A 93 -0.87 22.34 2.33
N LEU A 94 -0.05 21.43 2.88
CA LEU A 94 -0.51 20.07 3.18
C LEU A 94 -1.59 20.07 4.26
N LEU A 95 -1.39 20.85 5.34
CA LEU A 95 -2.34 20.93 6.45
C LEU A 95 -3.70 21.50 6.00
N ASP A 96 -3.67 22.52 5.14
CA ASP A 96 -4.87 23.10 4.57
C ASP A 96 -5.55 22.14 3.59
N ALA A 97 -4.76 21.44 2.78
CA ALA A 97 -5.27 20.47 1.81
C ALA A 97 -6.02 19.30 2.48
N VAL A 98 -5.52 18.77 3.61
CA VAL A 98 -6.19 17.63 4.27
C VAL A 98 -7.45 18.04 5.04
N THR A 99 -7.53 19.30 5.49
CA THR A 99 -8.70 19.84 6.22
C THR A 99 -9.74 20.46 5.29
N GLY A 100 -9.36 20.80 4.05
CA GLY A 100 -10.20 21.59 3.14
C GLY A 100 -10.23 23.08 3.47
N ALA A 101 -9.30 23.55 4.30
CA ALA A 101 -9.13 24.97 4.54
C ALA A 101 -8.90 25.73 3.22
N GLY A 102 -9.41 26.97 3.13
CA GLY A 102 -9.34 27.76 1.90
C GLY A 102 -10.46 27.49 0.88
N GLY A 103 -11.52 26.76 1.26
CA GLY A 103 -12.77 26.66 0.50
C GLY A 103 -12.85 25.48 -0.48
N LEU A 104 -12.00 24.47 -0.29
CA LEU A 104 -12.05 23.22 -1.06
C LEU A 104 -12.74 22.11 -0.28
N VAL A 105 -13.26 21.14 -1.01
CA VAL A 105 -13.62 19.82 -0.46
C VAL A 105 -12.62 18.80 -1.03
N PRO A 106 -11.53 18.49 -0.32
CA PRO A 106 -10.49 17.60 -0.83
C PRO A 106 -11.01 16.17 -0.88
N ALA A 107 -10.84 15.52 -2.03
CA ALA A 107 -11.18 14.11 -2.23
C ALA A 107 -9.92 13.24 -2.42
N GLY A 108 -8.85 13.81 -2.98
CA GLY A 108 -7.57 13.15 -3.01
C GLY A 108 -6.38 14.10 -3.10
N ILE A 109 -5.22 13.62 -2.68
CA ILE A 109 -3.96 14.35 -2.65
C ILE A 109 -2.86 13.45 -3.20
N TYR A 110 -2.09 13.93 -4.17
CA TYR A 110 -0.78 13.42 -4.54
C TYR A 110 0.27 14.40 -4.01
N TRP A 111 1.14 13.95 -3.12
CA TRP A 111 2.26 14.74 -2.61
C TRP A 111 3.57 14.12 -3.04
N SER A 112 4.40 14.88 -3.75
CA SER A 112 5.73 14.45 -4.18
C SER A 112 6.83 15.31 -3.59
N SER A 113 7.81 14.65 -2.95
CA SER A 113 8.94 15.30 -2.28
C SER A 113 10.01 14.28 -1.91
N HIS A 114 11.08 14.73 -1.26
CA HIS A 114 11.91 13.83 -0.45
C HIS A 114 11.14 13.37 0.79
N GLY A 115 11.48 12.17 1.27
CA GLY A 115 10.92 11.59 2.48
C GLY A 115 12.00 11.13 3.45
N GLY A 116 11.75 11.31 4.74
CA GLY A 116 12.64 10.95 5.83
C GLY A 116 12.51 9.47 6.22
N PRO A 117 13.57 8.87 6.81
CA PRO A 117 13.53 7.48 7.27
C PRO A 117 12.51 7.21 8.38
N ASP A 118 11.97 8.27 8.99
CA ASP A 118 10.91 8.28 10.00
C ASP A 118 9.49 8.45 9.39
N GLY A 119 9.38 8.46 8.06
CA GLY A 119 8.12 8.65 7.34
C GLY A 119 7.68 10.10 7.23
N SER A 120 8.54 11.06 7.56
CA SER A 120 8.28 12.49 7.36
C SER A 120 8.44 12.92 5.90
N LEU A 121 7.84 14.05 5.54
CA LEU A 121 7.85 14.64 4.20
C LEU A 121 8.60 15.98 4.23
N GLU A 122 9.51 16.19 3.30
CA GLU A 122 10.11 17.51 3.08
C GLU A 122 9.14 18.43 2.31
N CYS A 123 9.16 19.71 2.67
CA CYS A 123 8.38 20.76 2.02
C CYS A 123 9.28 21.71 1.23
N CYS A 124 8.70 22.47 0.29
CA CYS A 124 9.49 23.28 -0.65
C CYS A 124 10.30 24.40 0.04
N ASP A 125 9.87 24.82 1.23
CA ASP A 125 10.49 25.83 2.08
C ASP A 125 11.54 25.23 3.05
N GLY A 126 11.80 23.93 2.94
CA GLY A 126 12.73 23.19 3.78
C GLY A 126 12.18 22.80 5.15
N THR A 127 10.91 23.06 5.42
CA THR A 127 10.21 22.50 6.60
C THR A 127 9.88 21.03 6.39
N ILE A 128 9.45 20.38 7.46
CA ILE A 128 9.11 18.96 7.48
C ILE A 128 7.70 18.81 8.04
N VAL A 129 6.95 17.86 7.51
CA VAL A 129 5.65 17.45 8.02
C VAL A 129 5.62 15.94 8.27
N SER A 130 5.01 15.54 9.37
CA SER A 130 4.95 14.17 9.87
C SER A 130 3.51 13.83 10.27
N PRO A 131 3.18 12.55 10.50
CA PRO A 131 1.85 12.17 11.00
C PRO A 131 1.47 12.90 12.29
N ALA A 132 2.43 13.21 13.17
CA ALA A 132 2.18 13.87 14.45
C ALA A 132 1.75 15.34 14.31
N ASP A 133 1.92 15.93 13.13
CA ASP A 133 1.53 17.32 12.85
C ASP A 133 0.05 17.47 12.50
N LEU A 134 -0.66 16.35 12.26
CA LEU A 134 -2.06 16.35 11.86
C LEU A 134 -3.01 16.23 13.06
N ASP A 135 -4.11 16.97 12.99
CA ASP A 135 -5.27 16.76 13.86
C ASP A 135 -6.30 15.90 13.10
N ALA A 136 -6.37 14.62 13.46
CA ALA A 136 -7.28 13.65 12.87
C ALA A 136 -8.77 14.09 12.91
N ALA A 137 -9.17 14.90 13.91
CA ALA A 137 -10.54 15.37 14.03
C ALA A 137 -10.87 16.51 13.06
N ALA A 138 -9.86 17.20 12.53
CA ALA A 138 -10.01 18.30 11.59
C ALA A 138 -9.96 17.86 10.12
N VAL A 139 -9.54 16.62 9.85
CA VAL A 139 -9.40 16.08 8.49
C VAL A 139 -10.76 15.98 7.81
N SER A 140 -10.81 16.41 6.54
CA SER A 140 -12.02 16.37 5.74
C SER A 140 -12.53 14.94 5.57
N ALA A 141 -13.79 14.72 5.95
CA ALA A 141 -14.47 13.43 5.73
C ALA A 141 -14.65 13.07 4.25
N ALA A 142 -14.45 14.03 3.34
CA ALA A 142 -14.49 13.78 1.90
C ALA A 142 -13.17 13.24 1.34
N LEU A 143 -12.08 13.28 2.12
CA LEU A 143 -10.77 12.82 1.69
C LEU A 143 -10.75 11.29 1.64
N ARG A 144 -10.45 10.73 0.46
CA ARG A 144 -10.52 9.29 0.20
C ARG A 144 -9.17 8.66 -0.13
N LEU A 145 -8.27 9.42 -0.74
CA LEU A 145 -7.00 8.91 -1.25
C LEU A 145 -5.87 9.91 -1.02
N VAL A 146 -4.80 9.49 -0.36
CA VAL A 146 -3.57 10.27 -0.21
C VAL A 146 -2.41 9.43 -0.71
N ILE A 147 -1.69 9.93 -1.70
CA ILE A 147 -0.52 9.28 -2.28
C ILE A 147 0.72 10.11 -1.96
N PHE A 148 1.70 9.48 -1.33
CA PHE A 148 2.99 10.07 -1.03
C PHE A 148 4.05 9.52 -1.99
N GLY A 149 4.36 10.28 -3.04
CA GLY A 149 5.49 10.08 -3.96
C GLY A 149 6.86 10.36 -3.29
N ALA A 150 7.03 9.99 -2.03
CA ALA A 150 8.20 10.27 -1.22
C ALA A 150 8.79 8.99 -0.61
N CYS A 151 10.12 8.95 -0.51
CA CYS A 151 10.86 7.79 -0.01
C CYS A 151 10.47 7.45 1.44
N TYR A 152 10.46 6.16 1.79
CA TYR A 152 10.15 5.61 3.13
C TYR A 152 8.72 5.82 3.65
N VAL A 153 7.97 6.81 3.16
CA VAL A 153 6.65 7.17 3.68
C VAL A 153 5.65 6.02 3.62
N GLY A 154 5.76 5.15 2.62
CA GLY A 154 4.93 3.94 2.53
C GLY A 154 5.11 3.00 3.74
N ALA A 155 6.31 2.90 4.32
CA ALA A 155 6.50 2.09 5.52
C ALA A 155 5.74 2.64 6.75
N TYR A 156 5.31 3.89 6.68
CA TYR A 156 4.58 4.62 7.72
C TYR A 156 3.12 4.93 7.32
N ALA A 157 2.60 4.31 6.25
CA ALA A 157 1.22 4.51 5.82
C ALA A 157 0.17 4.26 6.92
N PRO A 158 0.30 3.27 7.83
CA PRO A 158 -0.62 3.12 8.97
C PRO A 158 -0.64 4.34 9.89
N ALA A 159 0.54 4.92 10.17
CA ALA A 159 0.65 6.09 11.02
C ALA A 159 0.03 7.32 10.35
N TRP A 160 0.30 7.52 9.06
CA TRP A 160 -0.33 8.57 8.25
C TRP A 160 -1.85 8.39 8.16
N ARG A 161 -2.32 7.16 7.94
CA ARG A 161 -3.75 6.86 7.87
C ARG A 161 -4.46 7.16 9.19
N THR A 162 -3.87 6.75 10.31
CA THR A 162 -4.37 7.08 11.67
C THR A 162 -4.43 8.60 11.86
N ALA A 163 -3.36 9.31 11.51
CA ALA A 163 -3.27 10.77 11.61
C ALA A 163 -4.28 11.48 10.69
N LEU A 164 -4.67 10.84 9.58
CA LEU A 164 -5.72 11.29 8.66
C LEU A 164 -7.13 10.84 9.08
N GLY A 165 -7.32 10.40 10.33
CA GLY A 165 -8.62 9.99 10.86
C GLY A 165 -9.05 8.56 10.51
N GLY A 166 -8.19 7.76 9.87
CA GLY A 166 -8.45 6.36 9.52
C GLY A 166 -9.24 6.17 8.21
N TYR A 167 -9.81 7.24 7.67
CA TYR A 167 -10.74 7.21 6.54
C TYR A 167 -10.08 7.08 5.17
N PRO A 168 -9.08 7.90 4.79
CA PRO A 168 -8.50 7.80 3.46
C PRO A 168 -7.56 6.60 3.34
N LEU A 169 -7.45 6.04 2.13
CA LEU A 169 -6.34 5.17 1.77
C LEU A 169 -5.06 5.98 1.65
N VAL A 170 -3.97 5.42 2.16
CA VAL A 170 -2.65 6.03 2.10
C VAL A 170 -1.72 5.13 1.30
N ALA A 171 -1.22 5.65 0.18
CA ALA A 171 -0.25 5.00 -0.70
C ALA A 171 1.11 5.70 -0.60
N GLY A 172 2.23 4.99 -0.80
CA GLY A 172 3.56 5.61 -0.89
C GLY A 172 4.72 4.63 -0.96
N TRP A 173 5.93 5.14 -1.12
CA TRP A 173 7.12 4.29 -1.27
C TRP A 173 7.67 3.80 0.07
N GLY A 174 7.75 2.48 0.28
CA GLY A 174 8.27 1.91 1.53
C GLY A 174 9.78 2.03 1.73
N ARG A 175 10.52 2.42 0.70
CA ARG A 175 11.99 2.58 0.69
C ARG A 175 12.38 3.63 -0.35
N PRO A 176 13.66 4.03 -0.43
CA PRO A 176 14.13 4.86 -1.51
C PRO A 176 13.86 4.22 -2.86
N VAL A 177 13.38 5.02 -3.79
CA VAL A 177 13.17 4.66 -5.19
C VAL A 177 14.01 5.55 -6.08
N THR A 178 14.32 5.07 -7.28
CA THR A 178 14.97 5.89 -8.30
C THR A 178 13.95 6.85 -8.91
N LEU A 179 14.42 7.99 -9.46
CA LEU A 179 13.55 8.91 -10.21
C LEU A 179 12.80 8.18 -11.33
N GLN A 180 13.48 7.29 -12.06
CA GLN A 180 12.84 6.47 -13.09
C GLN A 180 11.66 5.70 -12.50
N ARG A 181 11.79 5.08 -11.33
CA ARG A 181 10.70 4.31 -10.74
C ARG A 181 9.54 5.20 -10.24
N ALA A 182 9.79 6.46 -9.89
CA ALA A 182 8.75 7.43 -9.58
C ALA A 182 7.98 7.86 -10.84
N VAL A 183 8.70 8.16 -11.93
CA VAL A 183 8.12 8.44 -13.27
C VAL A 183 7.32 7.24 -13.77
N ASP A 184 7.87 6.04 -13.63
CA ASP A 184 7.23 4.77 -13.99
C ASP A 184 5.86 4.55 -13.32
N PHE A 185 5.64 5.13 -12.15
CA PHE A 185 4.39 5.02 -11.39
C PHE A 185 3.33 6.00 -11.90
N LEU A 186 3.74 7.10 -12.53
CA LEU A 186 2.86 8.13 -13.11
C LEU A 186 2.52 7.83 -14.57
N GLU A 187 3.34 7.05 -15.28
CA GLU A 187 3.15 6.77 -16.71
C GLU A 187 1.88 5.94 -17.00
N GLU A 188 1.06 6.43 -17.94
CA GLU A 188 -0.20 5.83 -18.37
C GLU A 188 -0.03 4.36 -18.86
N GLY A 189 -0.95 3.50 -18.45
CA GLY A 189 -1.22 2.23 -19.15
C GLY A 189 -0.15 1.14 -19.03
N ARG A 190 0.71 1.18 -18.00
CA ARG A 190 1.66 0.09 -17.73
C ARG A 190 0.98 -1.16 -17.18
N ASP A 191 0.97 -2.23 -17.99
CA ASP A 191 0.35 -3.53 -17.68
C ASP A 191 0.91 -4.31 -16.47
N ALA A 192 2.04 -3.92 -15.87
CA ALA A 192 2.82 -4.80 -14.97
C ALA A 192 2.82 -4.42 -13.48
N ASP A 193 2.43 -3.20 -13.10
CA ASP A 193 2.50 -2.69 -11.73
C ASP A 193 1.30 -1.77 -11.42
N VAL A 194 0.94 -1.64 -10.14
CA VAL A 194 -0.08 -0.66 -9.70
C VAL A 194 0.48 0.76 -9.88
N GLY A 195 -0.07 1.51 -10.84
CA GLY A 195 0.26 2.92 -11.11
C GLY A 195 -0.67 3.91 -10.39
N LEU A 196 -0.43 5.21 -10.59
CA LEU A 196 -1.30 6.27 -10.09
C LEU A 196 -2.73 6.14 -10.66
N ASP A 197 -2.82 5.87 -11.97
CA ASP A 197 -4.07 5.58 -12.67
C ASP A 197 -4.93 4.53 -11.97
N ASP A 198 -4.32 3.39 -11.60
CA ASP A 198 -5.02 2.29 -10.96
C ASP A 198 -5.61 2.73 -9.62
N LEU A 199 -4.86 3.53 -8.85
CA LEU A 199 -5.32 4.04 -7.56
C LEU A 199 -6.46 5.05 -7.73
N ILE A 200 -6.35 5.96 -8.70
CA ILE A 200 -7.40 6.93 -9.03
C ILE A 200 -8.66 6.22 -9.49
N GLN A 201 -8.56 5.32 -10.46
CA GLN A 201 -9.69 4.56 -11.00
C GLN A 201 -10.37 3.72 -9.91
N ARG A 202 -9.57 3.02 -9.10
CA ARG A 202 -10.09 2.06 -8.13
C ARG A 202 -10.68 2.70 -6.88
N TRP A 203 -10.16 3.84 -6.44
CA TRP A 203 -10.49 4.38 -5.12
C TRP A 203 -11.09 5.78 -5.14
N LEU A 204 -10.86 6.54 -6.20
CA LEU A 204 -11.37 7.90 -6.32
C LEU A 204 -12.56 7.98 -7.28
N LEU A 205 -12.48 7.34 -8.46
CA LEU A 205 -13.50 7.39 -9.51
C LEU A 205 -14.66 6.39 -9.33
N THR A 206 -14.92 5.96 -8.10
CA THR A 206 -15.98 5.00 -7.75
C THR A 206 -16.66 5.39 -6.44
N ASP A 207 -17.93 5.03 -6.25
CA ASP A 207 -18.64 5.21 -4.96
C ASP A 207 -18.37 4.08 -3.96
N ALA A 208 -17.50 3.12 -4.30
CA ALA A 208 -17.17 2.02 -3.41
C ALA A 208 -16.62 2.53 -2.06
N PRO A 209 -17.09 1.98 -0.93
CA PRO A 209 -16.60 2.38 0.38
C PRO A 209 -15.10 2.08 0.49
N ILE A 210 -14.37 2.98 1.16
CA ILE A 210 -12.97 2.74 1.49
C ILE A 210 -12.90 1.59 2.50
N PRO A 211 -12.05 0.56 2.28
CA PRO A 211 -11.88 -0.52 3.24
C PRO A 211 -11.49 0.04 4.62
N PRO A 212 -11.98 -0.53 5.73
CA PRO A 212 -11.64 -0.05 7.06
C PRO A 212 -10.13 -0.12 7.33
N ASP A 213 -9.64 0.67 8.29
CA ASP A 213 -8.24 0.61 8.71
C ASP A 213 -7.95 -0.77 9.30
N PRO A 214 -7.01 -1.54 8.71
CA PRO A 214 -6.69 -2.87 9.20
C PRO A 214 -6.06 -2.89 10.61
N ALA A 215 -5.49 -1.77 11.06
CA ALA A 215 -4.97 -1.61 12.42
C ALA A 215 -6.07 -1.26 13.45
N GLY A 216 -7.30 -1.01 13.00
CA GLY A 216 -8.43 -0.71 13.87
C GLY A 216 -8.96 -1.93 14.65
N PRO A 217 -9.54 -1.74 15.85
CA PRO A 217 -10.15 -2.82 16.64
C PRO A 217 -11.37 -3.46 15.95
N GLU A 218 -11.90 -2.85 14.90
CA GLU A 218 -12.99 -3.36 14.06
C GLU A 218 -12.50 -4.13 12.81
N SER A 219 -11.23 -4.54 12.78
CA SER A 219 -10.62 -5.38 11.73
C SER A 219 -11.26 -6.78 11.70
N ALA A 220 -12.52 -6.83 11.29
CA ALA A 220 -13.21 -8.01 10.84
C ALA A 220 -12.84 -8.24 9.37
N LEU A 221 -12.92 -9.49 8.94
CA LEU A 221 -12.74 -9.85 7.53
C LEU A 221 -13.65 -8.98 6.64
N PRO A 222 -13.16 -8.45 5.51
CA PRO A 222 -13.97 -7.60 4.65
C PRO A 222 -15.24 -8.32 4.16
N PRO A 223 -16.32 -7.58 3.83
CA PRO A 223 -17.62 -8.17 3.44
C PRO A 223 -17.54 -9.17 2.27
N ALA A 224 -16.57 -9.02 1.36
CA ALA A 224 -16.34 -9.95 0.25
C ALA A 224 -15.83 -11.32 0.73
N ALA A 225 -14.84 -11.36 1.63
CA ALA A 225 -14.38 -12.60 2.27
C ALA A 225 -15.46 -13.25 3.14
N VAL A 226 -16.34 -12.43 3.75
CA VAL A 226 -17.52 -12.91 4.50
C VAL A 226 -18.57 -13.51 3.54
N ALA A 227 -18.75 -12.95 2.34
CA ALA A 227 -19.76 -13.38 1.37
C ALA A 227 -19.35 -14.61 0.52
N SER A 228 -18.06 -14.75 0.14
CA SER A 228 -17.58 -15.89 -0.67
C SER A 228 -16.96 -17.03 0.12
N GLY A 229 -16.76 -16.85 1.43
CA GLY A 229 -16.04 -17.76 2.30
C GLY A 229 -14.53 -17.80 2.02
N ARG A 230 -13.75 -18.28 2.99
CA ARG A 230 -12.27 -18.36 2.92
C ARG A 230 -11.71 -19.34 1.87
N ILE A 231 -12.57 -19.98 1.08
CA ILE A 231 -12.16 -20.90 0.00
C ILE A 231 -12.50 -20.33 -1.39
N GLY A 232 -13.62 -19.62 -1.53
CA GLY A 232 -14.03 -18.92 -2.76
C GLY A 232 -13.61 -19.58 -4.08
N ARG A 233 -12.81 -18.85 -4.88
CA ARG A 233 -12.29 -19.30 -6.19
C ARG A 233 -11.19 -20.37 -6.10
N LEU A 234 -10.62 -20.65 -4.92
CA LEU A 234 -9.59 -21.69 -4.78
C LEU A 234 -10.15 -23.08 -5.08
N ARG A 235 -11.42 -23.36 -4.76
CA ARG A 235 -12.05 -24.66 -5.02
C ARG A 235 -11.93 -25.10 -6.48
N GLN A 236 -11.95 -24.14 -7.42
CA GLN A 236 -11.81 -24.42 -8.85
C GLN A 236 -10.34 -24.56 -9.29
N ARG A 237 -9.39 -24.02 -8.51
CA ARG A 237 -7.98 -23.94 -8.87
C ARG A 237 -7.12 -25.04 -8.24
N ILE A 238 -7.43 -25.45 -7.01
CA ILE A 238 -6.65 -26.44 -6.25
C ILE A 238 -6.50 -27.77 -6.97
N PRO A 239 -7.51 -28.34 -7.67
CA PRO A 239 -7.30 -29.60 -8.41
C PRO A 239 -6.13 -29.53 -9.39
N ALA A 240 -6.00 -28.44 -10.14
CA ALA A 240 -4.91 -28.25 -11.11
C ALA A 240 -3.57 -27.91 -10.43
N VAL A 241 -3.59 -27.33 -9.24
CA VAL A 241 -2.38 -27.12 -8.42
C VAL A 241 -1.87 -28.47 -7.90
N ALA A 242 -2.76 -29.28 -7.31
CA ALA A 242 -2.45 -30.58 -6.75
C ALA A 242 -1.93 -31.54 -7.83
N GLU A 243 -2.58 -31.57 -9.01
CA GLU A 243 -2.13 -32.36 -10.16
C GLU A 243 -0.68 -32.00 -10.58
N ARG A 244 -0.34 -30.71 -10.65
CA ARG A 244 1.02 -30.26 -11.02
C ARG A 244 2.07 -30.65 -9.98
N LEU A 245 1.67 -30.78 -8.73
CA LEU A 245 2.55 -31.18 -7.62
C LEU A 245 2.63 -32.69 -7.44
N GLY A 246 1.73 -33.46 -8.07
CA GLY A 246 1.51 -34.86 -7.71
C GLY A 246 1.02 -35.02 -6.26
N ALA A 247 0.28 -34.03 -5.76
CA ALA A 247 -0.18 -33.94 -4.37
C ALA A 247 -1.63 -34.44 -4.24
N GLU A 248 -1.97 -34.92 -3.04
CA GLU A 248 -3.36 -35.13 -2.62
C GLU A 248 -3.93 -33.84 -2.03
N TRP A 249 -5.24 -33.66 -2.04
CA TRP A 249 -5.88 -32.51 -1.41
C TRP A 249 -7.22 -32.85 -0.76
N THR A 250 -7.55 -32.14 0.32
CA THR A 250 -8.80 -32.28 1.07
C THR A 250 -9.40 -30.91 1.35
N GLU A 251 -10.73 -30.80 1.29
CA GLU A 251 -11.45 -29.56 1.60
C GLU A 251 -11.92 -29.57 3.06
N HIS A 252 -11.68 -28.45 3.75
CA HIS A 252 -12.13 -28.20 5.13
C HIS A 252 -13.01 -26.95 5.20
N ASP A 253 -13.57 -26.64 6.36
CA ASP A 253 -14.25 -25.36 6.55
C ASP A 253 -13.22 -24.23 6.58
N GLY A 254 -13.20 -23.42 5.54
CA GLY A 254 -12.37 -22.21 5.43
C GLY A 254 -10.94 -22.38 4.91
N HIS A 255 -10.50 -23.58 4.53
CA HIS A 255 -9.22 -23.81 3.83
C HIS A 255 -9.23 -25.13 3.05
N LEU A 256 -8.25 -25.34 2.16
CA LEU A 256 -7.97 -26.63 1.53
C LEU A 256 -6.57 -27.10 1.94
N ASP A 257 -6.47 -28.35 2.36
CA ASP A 257 -5.19 -28.99 2.65
C ASP A 257 -4.63 -29.60 1.38
N VAL A 258 -3.35 -29.32 1.09
CA VAL A 258 -2.60 -29.92 -0.02
C VAL A 258 -1.41 -30.69 0.55
N THR A 259 -1.41 -32.01 0.41
CA THR A 259 -0.32 -32.89 0.89
C THR A 259 0.78 -32.93 -0.16
N VAL A 260 1.79 -32.07 0.01
CA VAL A 260 2.86 -31.88 -0.96
C VAL A 260 3.93 -32.97 -0.79
N PRO A 261 4.24 -33.75 -1.84
CA PRO A 261 5.37 -34.67 -1.81
C PRO A 261 6.70 -33.91 -1.89
N LEU A 262 7.65 -34.32 -1.05
CA LEU A 262 8.97 -33.72 -0.92
C LEU A 262 10.09 -34.75 -1.18
N PRO A 263 11.33 -34.30 -1.44
CA PRO A 263 12.47 -35.19 -1.60
C PRO A 263 12.68 -36.13 -0.40
N GLY A 264 13.08 -37.36 -0.69
CA GLY A 264 13.27 -38.41 0.33
C GLY A 264 11.99 -39.14 0.74
N GLY A 265 10.91 -39.01 -0.02
CA GLY A 265 9.64 -39.68 0.26
C GLY A 265 8.83 -39.05 1.40
N ARG A 266 9.27 -37.87 1.86
CA ARG A 266 8.57 -37.09 2.89
C ARG A 266 7.40 -36.34 2.28
N THR A 267 6.48 -35.92 3.12
CA THR A 267 5.30 -35.15 2.72
C THR A 267 5.06 -34.05 3.73
N HIS A 268 4.54 -32.92 3.27
CA HIS A 268 4.13 -31.83 4.14
C HIS A 268 2.74 -31.33 3.75
N VAL A 269 1.87 -31.09 4.73
CA VAL A 269 0.55 -30.50 4.47
C VAL A 269 0.69 -28.98 4.38
N VAL A 270 0.10 -28.40 3.34
CA VAL A 270 -0.01 -26.94 3.16
C VAL A 270 -1.49 -26.56 3.17
N GLN A 271 -1.90 -25.75 4.14
CA GLN A 271 -3.22 -25.16 4.19
C GLN A 271 -3.28 -23.98 3.21
N VAL A 272 -4.23 -24.02 2.29
CA VAL A 272 -4.44 -22.98 1.27
C VAL A 272 -5.79 -22.32 1.49
N PHE A 273 -5.79 -21.00 1.66
CA PHE A 273 -6.99 -20.22 1.97
C PHE A 273 -6.96 -18.85 1.30
N LEU A 274 -8.14 -18.24 1.19
CA LEU A 274 -8.29 -16.85 0.80
C LEU A 274 -8.26 -15.97 2.04
N THR A 275 -7.43 -14.93 1.96
CA THR A 275 -7.50 -13.80 2.87
C THR A 275 -7.55 -12.54 2.02
N ASP A 276 -8.29 -11.54 2.47
CA ASP A 276 -8.07 -10.22 1.91
C ASP A 276 -6.78 -9.66 2.50
N GLY A 277 -6.03 -8.92 1.70
CA GLY A 277 -4.87 -8.20 2.19
C GLY A 277 -5.30 -7.19 3.24
N THR A 278 -5.09 -7.53 4.51
CA THR A 278 -5.23 -6.59 5.63
C THR A 278 -3.91 -5.87 5.89
N ASP A 279 -2.84 -6.21 5.18
CA ASP A 279 -1.62 -5.42 5.23
C ASP A 279 -1.83 -4.12 4.44
N PRO A 280 -1.24 -2.99 4.87
CA PRO A 280 -1.19 -1.77 4.08
C PRO A 280 -0.73 -2.08 2.66
N PHE A 281 -1.34 -1.44 1.65
CA PHE A 281 -1.12 -1.61 0.20
C PHE A 281 -1.72 -2.87 -0.45
N ALA A 282 -2.31 -3.79 0.30
CA ALA A 282 -3.04 -4.94 -0.25
C ALA A 282 -4.56 -4.84 -0.01
N GLU A 283 -5.06 -3.68 0.44
CA GLU A 283 -6.45 -3.50 0.82
C GLU A 283 -7.41 -3.80 -0.34
N GLY A 284 -8.38 -4.66 -0.06
CA GLY A 284 -9.36 -5.13 -1.05
C GLY A 284 -8.77 -6.00 -2.15
N VAL A 285 -7.48 -6.39 -2.10
CA VAL A 285 -6.91 -7.43 -2.96
C VAL A 285 -7.12 -8.77 -2.30
N THR A 286 -7.79 -9.69 -2.99
CA THR A 286 -7.89 -11.08 -2.54
C THR A 286 -6.55 -11.79 -2.72
N LEU A 287 -5.94 -12.19 -1.61
CA LEU A 287 -4.70 -12.94 -1.55
C LEU A 287 -5.00 -14.44 -1.38
N CYS A 288 -4.17 -15.26 -2.00
CA CYS A 288 -4.03 -16.68 -1.69
C CYS A 288 -2.97 -16.83 -0.59
N GLY A 289 -3.41 -17.17 0.62
CA GLY A 289 -2.57 -17.54 1.74
C GLY A 289 -2.24 -19.03 1.69
N MET A 290 -0.98 -19.37 1.98
CA MET A 290 -0.49 -20.74 2.08
C MET A 290 0.30 -20.88 3.38
N GLU A 291 -0.03 -21.86 4.19
CA GLU A 291 0.57 -22.10 5.51
C GLU A 291 0.96 -23.56 5.67
N ALA A 292 2.17 -23.81 6.18
CA ALA A 292 2.64 -25.15 6.53
C ALA A 292 3.17 -25.16 7.96
N GLU A 293 2.61 -26.04 8.78
CA GLU A 293 3.00 -26.22 10.18
C GLU A 293 4.40 -26.82 10.32
N VAL A 294 5.25 -26.18 11.11
CA VAL A 294 6.57 -26.71 11.48
C VAL A 294 6.50 -27.47 12.80
N GLY A 295 5.64 -27.03 13.72
CA GLY A 295 5.39 -27.67 15.00
C GLY A 295 5.19 -26.67 16.15
N PRO A 296 4.79 -27.15 17.34
CA PRO A 296 4.48 -26.30 18.48
C PRO A 296 5.73 -25.70 19.13
N THR A 297 5.57 -24.50 19.70
CA THR A 297 6.58 -23.92 20.60
C THR A 297 6.69 -24.72 21.90
N SER A 298 7.85 -24.65 22.56
CA SER A 298 8.04 -25.24 23.89
C SER A 298 9.15 -24.50 24.66
N PRO A 299 9.34 -24.75 25.96
CA PRO A 299 10.51 -24.23 26.68
C PRO A 299 11.86 -24.61 26.05
N LEU A 300 11.90 -25.66 25.22
CA LEU A 300 13.10 -26.11 24.51
C LEU A 300 13.22 -25.52 23.09
N ILE A 301 12.10 -25.17 22.48
CA ILE A 301 11.99 -24.61 21.13
C ILE A 301 11.38 -23.22 21.23
N THR A 302 12.25 -22.22 21.45
CA THR A 302 11.86 -20.82 21.58
C THR A 302 11.84 -20.11 20.22
N PRO A 303 11.03 -19.05 20.04
CA PRO A 303 11.00 -18.26 18.81
C PRO A 303 12.38 -17.72 18.38
N GLU A 304 13.23 -17.35 19.34
CA GLU A 304 14.56 -16.80 19.09
C GLU A 304 15.50 -17.84 18.44
N ARG A 305 15.42 -19.12 18.86
CA ARG A 305 16.22 -20.21 18.26
C ARG A 305 15.85 -20.44 16.79
N LEU A 306 14.60 -20.17 16.42
CA LEU A 306 14.07 -20.37 15.07
C LEU A 306 14.43 -19.20 14.15
N LEU A 307 14.27 -17.97 14.64
CA LEU A 307 14.55 -16.75 13.89
C LEU A 307 16.06 -16.52 13.66
N ALA A 308 16.93 -17.10 14.49
CA ALA A 308 18.38 -17.00 14.35
C ALA A 308 18.93 -17.55 13.02
N ALA A 309 18.15 -18.34 12.27
CA ALA A 309 18.58 -18.99 11.02
C ALA A 309 17.59 -18.84 9.84
N SER A 310 16.52 -18.04 9.99
CA SER A 310 15.49 -17.83 8.96
C SER A 310 15.82 -16.70 7.96
N GLY A 311 16.98 -16.04 8.09
CA GLY A 311 17.42 -14.91 7.26
C GLY A 311 17.75 -15.24 5.79
N ARG A 312 17.19 -16.31 5.22
CA ARG A 312 17.31 -16.57 3.78
C ARG A 312 16.21 -15.82 3.03
N PRO A 313 16.54 -15.02 2.00
CA PRO A 313 15.53 -14.43 1.13
C PRO A 313 14.69 -15.54 0.50
N GLY A 314 13.37 -15.46 0.63
CA GLY A 314 12.44 -16.45 0.13
C GLY A 314 11.00 -15.93 0.16
N TYR A 315 10.10 -16.65 -0.51
CA TYR A 315 8.67 -16.26 -0.63
C TYR A 315 7.83 -16.62 0.60
N GLY A 316 8.46 -17.16 1.65
CA GLY A 316 7.82 -17.59 2.88
C GLY A 316 8.37 -16.85 4.09
N ARG A 317 7.50 -16.41 4.99
CA ARG A 317 7.88 -15.92 6.33
C ARG A 317 7.67 -17.02 7.37
N VAL A 318 8.51 -17.04 8.40
CA VAL A 318 8.24 -17.85 9.60
C VAL A 318 7.37 -17.00 10.53
N ALA A 319 6.25 -17.55 11.00
CA ALA A 319 5.31 -16.86 11.88
C ALA A 319 4.93 -17.74 13.07
N LEU A 320 4.44 -17.10 14.13
CA LEU A 320 3.77 -17.75 15.25
C LEU A 320 2.28 -17.55 15.10
N VAL A 321 1.52 -18.65 15.11
CA VAL A 321 0.05 -18.64 15.05
C VAL A 321 -0.52 -19.32 16.28
N ALA A 322 -1.78 -19.06 16.59
CA ALA A 322 -2.47 -19.74 17.67
C ALA A 322 -2.64 -21.23 17.33
N GLY A 323 -2.07 -22.12 18.14
CA GLY A 323 -2.24 -23.56 17.98
C GLY A 323 -3.54 -24.09 18.58
N PRO A 324 -3.95 -25.32 18.19
CA PRO A 324 -5.19 -25.94 18.63
C PRO A 324 -5.24 -26.24 20.15
N THR A 325 -4.08 -26.31 20.80
CA THR A 325 -3.93 -26.56 22.24
C THR A 325 -3.75 -25.28 23.06
N GLY A 326 -3.83 -24.11 22.44
CA GLY A 326 -3.51 -22.82 23.05
C GLY A 326 -2.01 -22.52 23.14
N VAL A 327 -1.15 -23.49 22.79
CA VAL A 327 0.30 -23.26 22.61
C VAL A 327 0.52 -22.68 21.21
N PRO A 328 1.31 -21.60 21.05
CA PRO A 328 1.64 -21.08 19.73
C PRO A 328 2.35 -22.14 18.87
N VAL A 329 1.94 -22.23 17.61
CA VAL A 329 2.53 -23.11 16.60
C VAL A 329 3.40 -22.27 15.66
N VAL A 330 4.53 -22.84 15.26
CA VAL A 330 5.45 -22.26 14.29
C VAL A 330 5.01 -22.70 12.91
N VAL A 331 4.88 -21.74 12.00
CA VAL A 331 4.44 -22.01 10.63
C VAL A 331 5.32 -21.29 9.62
N THR A 332 5.38 -21.82 8.40
CA THR A 332 5.87 -21.07 7.24
C THR A 332 4.68 -20.60 6.41
N GLN A 333 4.66 -19.33 6.05
CA GLN A 333 3.52 -18.69 5.37
C GLN A 333 3.95 -17.97 4.10
N SER A 334 3.14 -18.05 3.04
CA SER A 334 3.28 -17.24 1.83
C SER A 334 1.93 -16.61 1.47
N PHE A 335 1.95 -15.38 0.96
CA PHE A 335 0.77 -14.69 0.46
C PHE A 335 1.05 -14.21 -0.96
N THR A 336 0.11 -14.42 -1.86
CA THR A 336 0.24 -13.94 -3.25
C THR A 336 -1.10 -13.45 -3.79
N PRO A 337 -1.15 -12.38 -4.60
CA PRO A 337 -2.39 -11.94 -5.23
C PRO A 337 -3.04 -13.07 -6.02
N LEU A 338 -4.33 -13.34 -5.78
CA LEU A 338 -5.01 -14.41 -6.50
C LEU A 338 -5.23 -14.06 -7.97
N THR A 339 -5.55 -12.80 -8.25
CA THR A 339 -5.67 -12.23 -9.60
C THR A 339 -4.30 -12.13 -10.25
N GLY A 340 -4.20 -12.46 -11.54
CA GLY A 340 -2.94 -12.41 -12.31
C GLY A 340 -1.98 -13.58 -12.04
N THR A 341 -2.08 -14.25 -10.90
CA THR A 341 -1.20 -15.38 -10.57
C THR A 341 -1.67 -16.66 -11.26
N SER A 342 -0.80 -17.28 -12.05
CA SER A 342 -1.06 -18.54 -12.76
C SER A 342 -1.09 -19.76 -11.83
N THR A 343 -1.70 -20.86 -12.29
CA THR A 343 -1.70 -22.14 -11.54
C THR A 343 -0.29 -22.67 -11.31
N GLN A 344 0.63 -22.49 -12.27
CA GLN A 344 2.03 -22.90 -12.12
C GLN A 344 2.73 -22.12 -10.98
N GLN A 345 2.48 -20.81 -10.89
CA GLN A 345 3.03 -20.00 -9.81
C GLN A 345 2.45 -20.46 -8.46
N LEU A 346 1.13 -20.66 -8.34
CA LEU A 346 0.53 -21.18 -7.10
C LEU A 346 1.13 -22.53 -6.68
N ALA A 347 1.33 -23.46 -7.61
CA ALA A 347 2.00 -24.73 -7.32
C ALA A 347 3.44 -24.53 -6.83
N ALA A 348 4.21 -23.66 -7.48
CA ALA A 348 5.57 -23.35 -7.04
C ALA A 348 5.60 -22.67 -5.66
N HIS A 349 4.63 -21.82 -5.33
CA HIS A 349 4.49 -21.23 -3.99
C HIS A 349 4.20 -22.31 -2.95
N CYS A 350 3.21 -23.18 -3.21
CA CYS A 350 2.82 -24.27 -2.32
C CYS A 350 4.00 -25.22 -2.04
N TYR A 351 4.74 -25.62 -3.08
CA TYR A 351 5.93 -26.46 -2.93
C TYR A 351 7.03 -25.80 -2.10
N ARG A 352 7.29 -24.49 -2.29
CA ARG A 352 8.31 -23.78 -1.52
C ARG A 352 7.95 -23.62 -0.05
N VAL A 353 6.67 -23.41 0.26
CA VAL A 353 6.17 -23.34 1.64
C VAL A 353 6.38 -24.70 2.32
N ALA A 354 5.94 -25.79 1.69
CA ALA A 354 6.18 -27.15 2.17
C ALA A 354 7.67 -27.46 2.37
N LEU A 355 8.51 -27.17 1.37
CA LEU A 355 9.96 -27.42 1.44
C LEU A 355 10.64 -26.61 2.55
N HIS A 356 10.19 -25.38 2.80
CA HIS A 356 10.76 -24.55 3.85
C HIS A 356 10.34 -25.02 5.24
N ALA A 357 9.08 -25.42 5.41
CA ALA A 357 8.58 -25.97 6.66
C ALA A 357 9.32 -27.27 7.02
N ASP A 358 9.40 -28.21 6.08
CA ASP A 358 10.13 -29.47 6.23
C ASP A 358 11.61 -29.26 6.58
N ALA A 359 12.29 -28.32 5.91
CA ALA A 359 13.70 -28.04 6.20
C ALA A 359 13.90 -27.38 7.58
N LEU A 360 12.89 -26.67 8.08
CA LEU A 360 12.91 -26.07 9.41
C LEU A 360 12.57 -27.10 10.48
N GLU A 361 11.53 -27.90 10.26
CA GLU A 361 11.12 -29.02 11.11
C GLU A 361 12.28 -29.99 11.33
N PHE A 362 12.87 -30.49 10.24
CA PHE A 362 14.04 -31.38 10.29
C PHE A 362 15.19 -30.79 11.11
N ARG A 363 15.43 -29.48 11.01
CA ARG A 363 16.51 -28.82 11.75
C ARG A 363 16.22 -28.69 13.24
N VAL A 364 14.96 -28.47 13.58
CA VAL A 364 14.51 -28.11 14.92
C VAL A 364 14.21 -29.36 15.74
N PHE A 365 13.48 -30.30 15.12
CA PHE A 365 12.97 -31.51 15.76
C PHE A 365 13.75 -32.77 15.35
N GLY A 366 14.50 -32.72 14.24
CA GLY A 366 15.22 -33.88 13.72
C GLY A 366 14.34 -34.74 12.81
N THR A 367 14.76 -35.99 12.59
CA THR A 367 13.92 -37.05 11.99
C THR A 367 13.40 -37.97 13.06
N ASP A 368 12.16 -38.41 12.89
CA ASP A 368 11.72 -39.69 13.44
C ASP A 368 12.46 -40.79 12.67
N ASP A 369 13.67 -41.12 13.11
CA ASP A 369 14.36 -42.32 12.65
C ASP A 369 13.53 -43.53 13.14
N ALA A 370 12.88 -44.22 12.20
CA ALA A 370 12.25 -45.52 12.44
C ALA A 370 13.30 -46.63 12.57
#